data_AF-A0A7C1E4M7-F1
#
_entry.id   AF-A0A7C1E4M7-F1
#
_cell.length_a   1.000
_cell.length_b   1.000
_cell.length_c   1.000
_cell.angle_alpha   90.00
_cell.angle_beta   90.00
_cell.angle_gamma   90.00
#
_symmetry.space_group_name_H-M   'P 1'
#
loop_
_entity.id
_entity.type
_entity.pdbx_description
1 polymer ?
#
loop_
_entity_poly.entity_id
_entity_poly.type
_entity_poly.pdbx_seq_one_letter_code
_entity_poly.pdbx_strand_id
1 'polypeptide(L)' 'MLTVNELAVRAVLSPSVSRHHLRLLEAERIVKRRGKRPYTWRITGKGQKRLIPANRQIS' A
#
# COMPACT_ATOMS: atom_id res chain seq x y z
N MET A 1 -4.95 -5.12 -6.70
CA MET A 1 -4.14 -3.88 -6.59
C MET A 1 -5.13 -2.74 -6.44
N LEU A 2 -4.86 -1.73 -5.62
CA LEU A 2 -5.84 -0.68 -5.28
C LEU A 2 -5.33 0.71 -5.66
N THR A 3 -6.22 1.58 -6.12
CA THR A 3 -5.98 3.01 -6.32
C THR A 3 -5.95 3.76 -4.99
N VAL A 4 -5.50 5.01 -5.00
CA VAL A 4 -5.51 5.88 -3.80
C VAL A 4 -6.93 6.06 -3.26
N ASN A 5 -7.94 6.19 -4.12
CA ASN A 5 -9.31 6.42 -3.69
C ASN A 5 -9.89 5.18 -3.01
N GLU A 6 -9.67 3.99 -3.57
CA GLU A 6 -10.10 2.73 -2.94
C GLU A 6 -9.37 2.48 -1.61
N LEU A 7 -8.07 2.82 -1.53
CA LEU A 7 -7.30 2.73 -0.29
C LEU A 7 -7.78 3.73 0.78
N ALA A 8 -8.13 4.94 0.37
CA ALA A 8 -8.65 5.98 1.25
C ALA A 8 -9.93 5.53 1.95
N VAL A 9 -10.88 4.96 1.20
CA VAL A 9 -12.12 4.39 1.74
C VAL A 9 -11.82 3.28 2.75
N ARG A 10 -10.94 2.34 2.41
CA ARG A 10 -10.61 1.19 3.28
C ARG A 10 -9.85 1.58 4.54
N ALA A 11 -9.02 2.62 4.46
CA ALA A 11 -8.24 3.12 5.58
C ALA A 11 -9.00 4.13 6.43
N VAL A 12 -10.21 4.55 6.02
CA VAL A 12 -10.97 5.63 6.66
C VAL A 12 -10.13 6.92 6.75
N LEU A 13 -9.45 7.25 5.64
CA LEU A 13 -8.59 8.43 5.50
C LEU A 13 -9.01 9.24 4.27
N SER A 14 -8.66 10.53 4.25
CA SER A 14 -8.85 11.34 3.05
C SER A 14 -7.86 10.93 1.94
N PRO A 15 -8.20 11.11 0.64
CA PRO A 15 -7.30 10.76 -0.45
C PRO A 15 -5.95 11.48 -0.42
N SER A 16 -5.89 12.71 0.13
CA SER A 16 -4.64 13.46 0.30
C SER A 16 -3.74 12.82 1.36
N VAL A 17 -4.31 12.46 2.50
CA VAL A 17 -3.60 11.76 3.60
C VAL A 17 -3.15 10.38 3.14
N SER A 18 -4.02 9.58 2.52
CA SER A 18 -3.64 8.26 1.98
C SER A 18 -2.51 8.36 0.96
N ARG A 19 -2.54 9.36 0.06
CA ARG A 19 -1.46 9.60 -0.91
C ARG A 19 -0.16 9.98 -0.22
N HIS A 20 -0.21 10.80 0.83
CA HIS A 20 0.97 11.16 1.61
C HIS A 20 1.61 9.92 2.24
N HIS A 21 0.84 9.09 2.94
CA HIS A 21 1.36 7.85 3.52
C HIS A 21 1.89 6.88 2.46
N LEU A 22 1.24 6.74 1.32
CA LEU A 22 1.73 5.88 0.24
C LEU A 22 3.09 6.32 -0.31
N ARG A 23 3.36 7.63 -0.38
CA ARG A 23 4.69 8.15 -0.77
C ARG A 23 5.77 7.83 0.27
N LEU A 24 5.44 7.92 1.56
CA LEU A 24 6.37 7.54 2.63
C LEU A 24 6.70 6.04 2.56
N LEU A 25 5.66 5.20 2.43
CA LEU A 25 5.83 3.75 2.28
C LEU A 25 6.58 3.37 0.99
N GLU A 26 6.44 4.15 -0.09
CA GLU A 26 7.20 3.98 -1.32
C GLU A 26 8.68 4.33 -1.13
N ALA A 27 8.98 5.43 -0.44
CA ALA A 27 10.35 5.82 -0.09
C ALA A 27 11.04 4.73 0.76
N GLU A 28 10.30 4.08 1.65
CA GLU A 28 10.79 2.93 2.44
C GLU A 28 10.86 1.61 1.65
N ARG A 29 10.43 1.61 0.38
CA ARG A 29 10.32 0.44 -0.50
C ARG A 29 9.37 -0.64 0.01
N ILE A 30 8.36 -0.27 0.82
CA ILE A 30 7.32 -1.17 1.34
C ILE A 30 6.22 -1.37 0.31
N VAL A 31 5.82 -0.29 -0.39
CA VAL A 31 4.87 -0.35 -1.51
C VAL A 31 5.52 0.20 -2.77
N LYS A 32 4.88 -0.03 -3.92
CA LYS A 32 5.23 0.60 -5.20
C LYS A 32 3.98 0.95 -5.99
N ARG A 33 4.02 2.07 -6.71
CA ARG A 33 3.02 2.39 -7.73
C ARG A 33 3.21 1.57 -9.02
N ARG A 34 2.12 1.29 -9.73
CA ARG A 34 2.08 0.55 -11.00
C ARG A 34 1.11 1.20 -12.00
N GLY A 35 1.41 1.03 -13.28
CA GLY A 35 0.57 1.47 -14.39
C GLY A 35 0.61 2.97 -14.68
N LYS A 36 -0.37 3.42 -15.47
CA LYS A 36 -0.64 4.83 -15.76
C LYS A 36 -1.64 5.37 -14.74
N ARG A 37 -1.89 6.69 -14.76
CA ARG A 37 -2.90 7.31 -13.88
C ARG A 37 -4.31 6.78 -14.21
N PRO A 38 -5.17 6.53 -13.21
CA PRO A 38 -4.87 6.57 -11.78
C PRO A 38 -3.97 5.40 -11.34
N TYR A 39 -2.87 5.70 -10.63
CA TYR A 39 -1.91 4.67 -10.24
C TYR A 39 -2.54 3.66 -9.28
N THR A 40 -2.18 2.40 -9.45
CA THR A 40 -2.46 1.35 -8.49
C THR A 40 -1.25 1.08 -7.61
N TRP A 41 -1.49 0.63 -6.39
CA TRP A 41 -0.46 0.38 -5.39
C TRP A 41 -0.40 -1.11 -5.04
N ARG A 42 0.82 -1.60 -4.82
CA ARG A 42 1.09 -2.98 -4.42
C ARG A 42 2.21 -3.04 -3.40
N ILE A 43 2.05 -3.91 -2.40
CA ILE A 43 3.10 -4.26 -1.43
C ILE A 43 4.27 -4.96 -2.12
N THR A 44 5.51 -4.59 -1.79
CA THR A 44 6.72 -5.23 -2.29
C THR A 44 7.01 -6.51 -1.48
N GLY A 45 7.92 -7.36 -1.95
CA GLY A 45 8.37 -8.51 -1.16
C GLY A 45 9.02 -8.09 0.18
N LYS A 46 9.79 -7.00 0.18
CA LYS A 46 10.31 -6.37 1.41
C LYS A 46 9.18 -5.93 2.33
N GLY A 47 8.16 -5.28 1.77
CA GLY A 47 6.97 -4.85 2.52
C GLY A 47 6.20 -6.01 3.12
N GLN A 48 6.04 -7.12 2.39
CA GLN A 48 5.40 -8.33 2.90
C GLN A 48 6.14 -8.89 4.11
N LYS A 49 7.47 -9.04 4.03
CA LYS A 49 8.29 -9.51 5.15
C LYS A 49 8.21 -8.61 6.39
N ARG A 50 8.01 -7.30 6.21
CA ARG A 50 7.93 -6.31 7.29
C ARG A 50 6.53 -6.20 7.92
N LEU A 51 5.47 -6.28 7.11
CA LEU A 51 4.09 -6.01 7.53
C LEU A 51 3.26 -7.27 7.79
N ILE A 52 3.65 -8.41 7.20
CA ILE A 52 2.95 -9.67 7.37
C ILE A 52 3.80 -10.51 8.34
N PRO A 53 3.39 -10.65 9.62
CA PRO A 53 4.07 -11.54 10.53
C PRO A 53 4.01 -12.98 9.99
N ALA A 54 5.08 -13.75 10.21
CA ALA A 54 5.26 -15.10 9.66
C ALA A 54 4.15 -16.10 10.08
N ASN A 55 3.35 -15.78 11.10
CA ASN A 55 2.37 -16.68 11.70
C ASN A 55 0.92 -16.49 11.18
N ARG A 56 0.75 -16.09 9.92
CA ARG A 56 -0.57 -16.08 9.26
C ARG A 56 -0.68 -17.17 8.18
N GLN A 57 -0.14 -18.34 8.51
CA GLN A 57 -0.57 -19.62 7.93
C GLN A 57 -1.33 -20.34 9.06
N ILE A 58 -2.65 -20.18 9.10
CA ILE A 58 -3.51 -21.17 9.73
C ILE A 58 -4.34 -21.73 8.59
N SER A 59 -4.25 -23.05 8.50
CA SER A 59 -4.87 -24.00 7.59
C SER A 59 -6.35 -23.77 7.35
#